data_AF-A0A2V8GWL7-F1
#
_entry.id   AF-A0A2V8GWL7-F1
#
_cell.length_a   1.000
_cell.length_b   1.000
_cell.length_c   1.000
_cell.angle_alpha   90.00
_cell.angle_beta   90.00
_cell.angle_gamma   90.00
#
_symmetry.space_group_name_H-M   'P 1'
#
loop_
_entity.id
_entity.type
_entity.pdbx_description
1 polymer ?
#
loop_
_entity_poly.entity_id
_entity_poly.type
_entity_poly.pdbx_seq_one_letter_code
_entity_poly.pdbx_strand_id
1 'polypeptide(L)' 'MNGIPRSGPAPEDVAVIGLGCLYPGAPDVGTFWRNIVSKASAITDPPP' A
#
# COMPACT_ATOMS: atom_id res chain seq x y z
N MET A 1 6.18 -33.37 19.52
CA MET A 1 6.34 -32.93 18.11
C MET A 1 7.10 -31.62 18.14
N ASN A 2 8.43 -31.65 18.05
CA ASN A 2 9.24 -30.44 18.05
C ASN A 2 9.36 -29.94 16.61
N GLY A 3 9.00 -28.67 16.38
CA GLY A 3 9.01 -28.05 15.06
C GLY A 3 10.42 -27.99 14.47
N ILE A 4 10.53 -28.26 13.16
CA ILE A 4 11.79 -28.19 12.43
C ILE A 4 12.30 -26.73 12.49
N PRO A 5 13.55 -26.48 12.91
CA PRO A 5 14.11 -25.13 12.85
C PRO A 5 14.08 -24.65 11.40
N ARG A 6 13.55 -23.46 11.16
CA ARG A 6 13.65 -22.81 9.84
C ARG A 6 15.13 -22.54 9.59
N SER A 7 15.78 -23.42 8.83
CA SER A 7 17.15 -23.24 8.38
C SER A 7 17.13 -22.27 7.20
N GLY A 8 17.32 -20.99 7.50
CA GLY A 8 17.46 -19.92 6.52
C GLY A 8 18.02 -18.66 7.21
N PRO A 9 18.73 -17.79 6.49
CA PRO A 9 19.16 -16.51 7.04
C PRO A 9 17.94 -15.74 7.59
N ALA A 10 18.15 -14.98 8.67
CA ALA A 10 17.13 -14.09 9.17
C ALA A 10 16.69 -13.13 8.04
N PRO A 11 15.39 -12.80 7.91
CA PRO A 11 14.95 -11.86 6.89
C PRO A 11 15.74 -10.55 7.02
N GLU A 12 16.35 -10.13 5.92
CA GLU A 12 17.03 -8.84 5.83
C GLU A 12 16.01 -7.71 5.66
N ASP A 13 16.40 -6.49 6.03
CA ASP A 13 15.55 -5.31 5.86
C ASP A 13 15.36 -5.00 4.37
N VAL A 14 14.14 -4.60 3.99
CA VAL A 14 13.78 -4.26 2.61
C VAL A 14 13.36 -2.80 2.53
N ALA A 15 14.03 -2.03 1.66
CA ALA A 15 13.67 -0.64 1.39
C ALA A 15 12.63 -0.54 0.26
N VAL A 16 11.56 0.22 0.49
CA VAL A 16 10.65 0.66 -0.56
C VAL A 16 11.23 1.92 -1.21
N ILE A 17 11.78 1.78 -2.42
CA ILE A 17 12.47 2.87 -3.13
C ILE A 17 11.57 3.65 -4.10
N GLY A 18 10.32 3.24 -4.28
CA GLY A 18 9.37 3.92 -5.15
C GLY A 18 7.93 3.44 -4.94
N LEU A 19 6.98 4.31 -5.28
CA LEU A 19 5.55 4.03 -5.24
C LEU A 19 4.88 4.67 -6.46
N GLY A 20 3.92 3.97 -7.04
CA GLY A 20 3.03 4.47 -8.09
C GLY A 20 1.62 3.94 -7.82
N CYS A 21 0.60 4.74 -8.13
CA CYS A 21 -0.79 4.33 -7.91
C CYS A 21 -1.75 5.00 -8.88
N LEU A 22 -2.88 4.32 -9.10
CA LEU A 22 -4.08 4.88 -9.71
C LEU A 22 -5.28 4.42 -8.88
N TYR A 23 -5.91 5.35 -8.17
CA TYR A 23 -7.03 5.08 -7.27
C TYR A 23 -8.21 6.02 -7.57
N PRO A 24 -9.43 5.70 -7.13
CA PRO A 24 -10.56 6.62 -7.22
C PRO A 24 -10.21 8.00 -6.65
N GLY A 25 -10.36 9.05 -7.46
CA GLY A 25 -10.01 10.42 -7.07
C GLY A 25 -8.51 10.69 -6.82
N ALA A 26 -7.61 9.76 -7.17
CA ALA A 26 -6.16 9.94 -7.00
C ALA A 26 -5.38 9.31 -8.18
N PRO A 27 -5.06 10.10 -9.22
CA PRO A 27 -4.32 9.62 -10.40
C PRO A 27 -2.81 9.47 -10.16
N ASP A 28 -2.32 9.90 -8.99
CA ASP A 28 -0.91 9.88 -8.61
C ASP A 28 -0.76 9.77 -7.08
N VAL A 29 0.45 9.43 -6.63
CA VAL A 29 0.79 9.24 -5.22
C VAL A 29 0.59 10.50 -4.39
N GLY A 30 0.88 11.67 -4.96
CA GLY A 30 0.70 12.94 -4.28
C GLY A 30 -0.78 13.22 -4.01
N THR A 31 -1.64 12.96 -4.99
CA THR A 31 -3.10 13.09 -4.83
C THR A 31 -3.62 12.07 -3.82
N PHE A 32 -3.15 10.83 -3.86
CA PHE A 32 -3.51 9.82 -2.87
C PHE A 32 -3.16 10.26 -1.45
N TRP A 33 -1.93 10.74 -1.22
CA TRP A 33 -1.52 11.22 0.09
C TRP A 33 -2.36 12.39 0.59
N ARG A 34 -2.65 13.36 -0.28
CA ARG A 34 -3.53 14.50 0.07
C ARG A 34 -4.92 14.02 0.49
N ASN A 35 -5.50 13.04 -0.20
CA ASN A 35 -6.82 12.49 0.14
C ASN A 35 -6.83 11.85 1.54
N ILE A 36 -5.78 11.10 1.90
CA ILE A 36 -5.67 10.49 3.24
C ILE A 36 -5.58 11.56 4.32
N VAL A 37 -4.67 12.52 4.16
CA VAL A 37 -4.44 13.58 5.15
C VAL A 37 -5.70 14.43 5.34
N SER A 38 -6.41 14.75 4.26
CA SER A 38 -7.65 15.52 4.30
C SER A 38 -8.88 14.70 4.71
N LYS A 39 -8.75 13.37 4.86
CA LYS A 39 -9.85 12.43 5.11
C LYS A 39 -10.95 12.50 4.03
N ALA A 40 -10.55 12.71 2.78
CA ALA A 40 -11.47 12.74 1.65
C ALA A 40 -12.09 11.35 1.41
N SER A 41 -13.42 11.29 1.26
CA SER A 41 -14.11 10.08 0.79
C SER A 41 -13.96 9.95 -0.73
N ALA A 42 -13.52 8.79 -1.19
CA ALA A 42 -13.42 8.44 -2.60
C ALA A 42 -14.44 7.36 -3.03
N ILE A 43 -15.42 7.08 -2.17
CA ILE A 43 -16.49 6.11 -2.45
C ILE A 43 -17.54 6.80 -3.32
N THR A 44 -17.88 6.18 -4.45
CA THR A 44 -18.93 6.65 -5.35
C THR A 44 -19.86 5.49 -5.73
N ASP A 45 -21.05 5.83 -6.20
CA ASP A 45 -21.89 4.86 -6.91
C ASP A 45 -21.16 4.36 -8.17
N PRO A 46 -21.49 3.16 -8.67
CA PRO A 46 -20.98 2.68 -9.94
C PRO A 46 -21.40 3.61 -11.10
N PRO A 47 -20.60 3.71 -12.18
CA PRO A 47 -21.00 4.43 -13.39
C PRO A 47 -22.31 3.85 -13.97
N PRO A 48 -23.12 4.67 -14.66
CA PRO A 48 -24.33 4.20 -15.36
C PRO A 48 -24.02 3.20 -16.48
#